data_AF-A0A8S0PIS8-F1
#
_entry.id   AF-A0A8S0PIS8-F1
#
_cell.length_a   1.000
_cell.length_b   1.000
_cell.length_c   1.000
_cell.angle_alpha   90.00
_cell.angle_beta   90.00
_cell.angle_gamma   90.00
#
_symmetry.space_group_name_H-M   'P 1'
#
loop_
_entity.id
_entity.type
_entity.pdbx_description
1 polymer ?
#
loop_
_entity_poly.entity_id
_entity_poly.type
_entity_poly.pdbx_seq_one_letter_code
_entity_poly.pdbx_strand_id
1 'polypeptide(L)'
;MESMINFVHEKLKTLAECLMANILGNLKEIEAVNGLMTNFQEKIKKTGASVAVLILLVFLLGCCCRGTAGKTMKAPGRKSTRISRDKFESNPRTYFRDLRGKNE
;
A
#
# COMPACT_ATOMS: atom_id res chain seq x y z
N MET A 1 -75.08 6.39 -5.47
CA MET A 1 -73.82 7.14 -5.72
C MET A 1 -72.83 6.96 -4.57
N GLU A 2 -73.26 7.09 -3.31
CA GLU A 2 -72.39 6.93 -2.12
C GLU A 2 -71.70 5.55 -2.01
N SER A 3 -72.37 4.45 -2.41
CA SER A 3 -71.77 3.11 -2.38
C SER A 3 -70.58 2.95 -3.32
N MET A 4 -70.62 3.58 -4.51
CA MET A 4 -69.51 3.55 -5.46
C MET A 4 -68.34 4.40 -4.97
N ILE A 5 -68.62 5.53 -4.33
CA ILE A 5 -67.59 6.41 -3.76
C ILE A 5 -66.84 5.68 -2.65
N ASN A 6 -67.54 4.96 -1.77
CA ASN A 6 -66.91 4.17 -0.71
C ASN A 6 -66.08 3.00 -1.27
N PHE A 7 -66.58 2.33 -2.32
CA PHE A 7 -65.83 1.26 -2.98
C PHE A 7 -64.53 1.78 -3.62
N VAL A 8 -64.59 2.93 -4.31
CA VAL A 8 -63.42 3.56 -4.90
C VAL A 8 -62.43 3.97 -3.81
N HIS A 9 -62.90 4.59 -2.73
CA HIS A 9 -62.04 5.01 -1.61
C HIS A 9 -61.35 3.81 -0.94
N GLU A 10 -62.04 2.69 -0.75
CA GLU A 10 -61.46 1.50 -0.16
C GLU A 10 -60.35 0.92 -1.05
N LYS A 11 -60.59 0.81 -2.36
CA LYS A 11 -59.58 0.33 -3.33
C LYS A 11 -58.37 1.24 -3.40
N LEU A 12 -58.57 2.55 -3.31
CA LEU A 12 -57.49 3.53 -3.31
C LEU A 12 -56.63 3.41 -2.05
N LYS A 13 -57.27 3.19 -0.89
CA LYS A 13 -56.58 2.96 0.38
C LYS A 13 -55.74 1.69 0.36
N THR A 14 -56.30 0.58 -0.16
CA THR A 14 -55.55 -0.69 -0.26
C THR A 14 -54.35 -0.55 -1.20
N LEU A 15 -54.52 0.15 -2.31
CA LEU A 15 -53.42 0.44 -3.25
C LEU A 15 -52.32 1.26 -2.58
N ALA A 16 -52.67 2.31 -1.84
CA ALA A 16 -51.71 3.14 -1.12
C ALA A 16 -50.94 2.33 -0.06
N GLU A 17 -51.62 1.48 0.71
CA GLU A 17 -50.98 0.63 1.73
C GLU A 17 -49.99 -0.37 1.12
N CYS A 18 -50.37 -1.04 0.03
CA CYS A 18 -49.48 -1.96 -0.70
C CYS A 18 -48.25 -1.25 -1.28
N LEU A 19 -48.44 -0.04 -1.83
CA LEU A 19 -47.38 0.71 -2.48
C LEU A 19 -46.37 1.26 -1.44
N MET A 20 -46.88 1.74 -0.30
CA MET A 20 -46.04 2.19 0.81
C MET A 20 -45.24 1.04 1.44
N ALA A 21 -45.84 -0.14 1.60
CA ALA A 21 -45.13 -1.32 2.14
C ALA A 21 -43.97 -1.76 1.22
N ASN A 22 -44.20 -1.77 -0.10
CA ASN A 22 -43.17 -2.13 -1.07
C ASN A 22 -42.05 -1.09 -1.11
N ILE A 23 -42.38 0.21 -1.10
CA ILE A 23 -41.37 1.28 -1.08
C ILE A 23 -40.55 1.22 0.21
N LEU A 24 -41.17 1.09 1.38
CA LEU A 24 -40.47 1.03 2.67
C LEU A 24 -39.53 -0.18 2.75
N GLY A 25 -39.96 -1.34 2.25
CA GLY A 25 -39.15 -2.56 2.23
C GLY A 25 -37.87 -2.37 1.42
N ASN A 26 -38.01 -1.90 0.17
CA ASN A 26 -36.88 -1.63 -0.71
C ASN A 26 -35.95 -0.54 -0.16
N LEU A 27 -36.50 0.48 0.53
CA LEU A 27 -35.69 1.56 1.12
C LEU A 27 -34.76 1.04 2.23
N LYS A 28 -35.28 0.17 3.11
CA LYS A 28 -34.50 -0.44 4.21
C LYS A 28 -33.37 -1.32 3.68
N GLU A 29 -33.64 -2.06 2.60
CA GLU A 29 -32.64 -2.92 1.98
C GLU A 29 -31.51 -2.09 1.34
N ILE A 30 -31.87 -0.98 0.68
CA ILE A 30 -30.90 -0.01 0.15
C ILE A 30 -30.09 0.65 1.28
N GLU A 31 -30.73 1.03 2.39
CA GLU A 31 -30.05 1.65 3.54
C GLU A 31 -29.07 0.67 4.21
N ALA A 32 -29.44 -0.61 4.32
CA ALA A 32 -28.56 -1.66 4.83
C ALA A 32 -27.33 -1.88 3.94
N VAL A 33 -27.52 -1.92 2.61
CA VAL A 33 -26.41 -2.04 1.64
C VAL A 33 -25.51 -0.79 1.69
N ASN A 34 -26.09 0.40 1.81
CA ASN A 34 -25.33 1.65 1.93
C ASN A 34 -24.52 1.69 3.22
N GLY A 35 -25.08 1.26 4.35
CA GLY A 35 -24.38 1.14 5.62
C GLY A 35 -23.23 0.14 5.58
N LEU A 36 -23.38 -0.97 4.86
CA LEU A 36 -22.28 -1.91 4.64
C LEU A 36 -21.17 -1.27 3.80
N MET A 37 -21.53 -0.55 2.75
CA MET A 37 -20.59 0.13 1.85
C MET A 37 -19.72 1.16 2.60
N THR A 38 -20.31 1.95 3.50
CA THR A 38 -19.56 2.97 4.27
C THR A 38 -18.56 2.35 5.25
N ASN A 39 -18.96 1.30 5.98
CA ASN A 39 -18.07 0.55 6.87
C ASN A 39 -16.91 -0.10 6.10
N PHE A 40 -17.17 -0.59 4.89
CA PHE A 40 -16.16 -1.17 4.02
C PHE A 40 -15.16 -0.11 3.55
N GLN A 41 -15.63 1.06 3.13
CA GLN A 41 -14.79 2.20 2.73
C GLN A 41 -13.89 2.68 3.88
N GLU A 42 -14.39 2.73 5.11
CA GLU A 42 -13.59 3.14 6.27
C GLU A 42 -12.48 2.12 6.58
N LYS A 43 -12.80 0.82 6.54
CA LYS A 43 -11.82 -0.26 6.70
C LYS A 43 -10.79 -0.26 5.57
N ILE A 44 -11.18 -0.02 4.32
CA ILE A 44 -10.27 0.10 3.18
C ILE A 44 -9.34 1.29 3.35
N LYS A 45 -9.84 2.47 3.74
CA LYS A 45 -9.00 3.67 3.96
C LYS A 45 -7.97 3.43 5.06
N LYS A 46 -8.40 2.86 6.19
CA LYS A 46 -7.52 2.59 7.34
C LYS A 46 -6.48 1.51 7.05
N THR A 47 -6.89 0.41 6.43
CA THR A 47 -6.00 -0.72 6.12
C THR A 47 -5.11 -0.41 4.91
N GLY A 48 -5.66 0.20 3.87
CA GLY A 48 -4.94 0.61 2.66
C GLY A 48 -3.84 1.62 2.94
N ALA A 49 -4.08 2.60 3.82
CA ALA A 49 -3.03 3.53 4.26
C ALA A 49 -1.86 2.81 4.95
N SER A 50 -2.15 1.84 5.84
CA SER A 50 -1.10 1.08 6.54
C SER A 50 -0.26 0.21 5.60
N VAL A 51 -0.90 -0.44 4.61
CA VAL A 51 -0.20 -1.29 3.63
C VAL A 51 0.67 -0.43 2.70
N ALA A 52 0.16 0.72 2.23
CA ALA A 52 0.94 1.64 1.39
C ALA A 52 2.18 2.18 2.11
N VAL A 53 2.06 2.52 3.39
CA VAL A 53 3.20 2.98 4.22
C VAL A 53 4.22 1.86 4.42
N LEU A 54 3.79 0.63 4.66
CA LEU A 54 4.69 -0.53 4.78
C LEU A 54 5.44 -0.82 3.47
N ILE A 55 4.75 -0.78 2.33
CA ILE A 55 5.36 -0.96 1.01
C ILE A 55 6.40 0.14 0.76
N LEU A 56 6.06 1.40 1.06
CA LEU A 56 6.97 2.54 0.93
C LEU A 56 8.21 2.37 1.82
N LEU A 57 8.03 1.98 3.08
CA LEU A 57 9.13 1.71 4.01
C LEU A 57 10.06 0.60 3.52
N VAL A 58 9.51 -0.53 3.05
CA VAL A 58 10.30 -1.63 2.49
C VAL A 58 11.06 -1.18 1.25
N PHE A 59 10.44 -0.38 0.38
CA PHE A 59 11.07 0.15 -0.82
C PHE A 59 12.23 1.09 -0.48
N LEU A 60 12.02 2.01 0.47
CA LEU A 60 13.06 2.93 0.94
C LEU A 60 14.23 2.20 1.61
N LEU A 61 13.95 1.26 2.52
CA LEU A 61 14.99 0.47 3.20
C LEU A 61 15.73 -0.46 2.23
N GLY A 62 15.03 -1.07 1.27
CA GLY A 62 15.63 -1.94 0.25
C GLY A 62 16.49 -1.19 -0.77
N CYS A 63 16.17 0.07 -1.07
CA CYS A 63 16.95 0.91 -1.98
C CYS A 63 18.20 1.51 -1.31
N CYS A 64 18.14 1.90 -0.04
CA CYS A 64 19.26 2.53 0.66
C CYS A 64 20.38 1.55 1.08
N CYS A 65 20.08 0.26 1.25
CA CYS A 65 21.09 -0.74 1.66
C CYS A 65 21.91 -1.36 0.51
N ARG A 66 21.66 -0.98 -0.75
CA ARG A 66 22.41 -1.50 -1.92
C ARG A 66 23.71 -0.76 -2.25
N GLY A 67 24.15 0.16 -1.39
CA GLY A 67 25.17 1.17 -1.71
C GLY A 67 26.41 1.18 -0.83
N THR A 68 27.04 0.03 -0.55
CA THR A 68 28.45 0.01 -0.10
C THR A 68 29.33 -0.77 -1.07
N ALA A 69 29.19 -0.50 -2.36
CA ALA A 69 30.35 -0.59 -3.23
C ALA A 69 31.29 0.56 -2.83
N GLY A 70 32.01 0.38 -1.71
CA GLY A 70 32.93 1.36 -1.16
C GLY A 70 33.86 1.90 -2.25
N LYS A 71 34.23 3.18 -2.14
CA LYS A 71 35.02 3.88 -3.17
C LYS A 71 36.22 3.00 -3.53
N THR A 72 36.39 2.66 -4.80
CA THR A 72 37.57 1.92 -5.25
C THR A 72 38.63 2.89 -5.79
N MET A 73 39.90 2.54 -5.66
CA MET A 73 41.02 3.31 -6.19
C MET A 73 42.00 2.41 -6.96
N LYS A 74 42.80 3.00 -7.86
CA LYS A 74 43.91 2.28 -8.49
C LYS A 74 44.92 1.87 -7.41
N ALA A 75 45.34 0.62 -7.45
CA ALA A 75 46.23 0.02 -6.47
C ALA A 75 47.66 0.58 -6.63
N PRO A 76 48.23 1.27 -5.62
CA PRO A 76 49.59 1.81 -5.72
C PRO A 76 50.62 0.68 -5.89
N GLY A 77 51.49 0.78 -6.90
CA GLY A 77 52.54 -0.23 -7.14
C GLY A 77 52.08 -1.57 -7.74
N ARG A 78 50.82 -1.71 -8.17
CA ARG A 78 50.34 -2.87 -8.96
C ARG A 78 49.88 -2.41 -10.34
N LYS A 79 50.16 -3.19 -11.38
CA LYS A 79 49.63 -2.91 -12.73
C LYS A 79 48.12 -3.20 -12.75
N SER A 80 47.34 -2.23 -13.25
CA SER A 80 45.90 -2.26 -13.58
C SER A 80 44.89 -2.77 -12.52
N THR A 81 45.29 -3.03 -11.28
CA THR A 81 44.38 -3.53 -10.22
C THR A 81 43.63 -2.38 -9.54
N ARG A 82 42.34 -2.56 -9.23
CA ARG A 82 41.57 -1.66 -8.35
C ARG A 82 41.35 -2.30 -6.98
N ILE A 83 41.52 -1.53 -5.91
CA ILE A 83 41.31 -1.96 -4.52
C ILE A 83 40.24 -1.08 -3.86
N SER A 84 39.61 -1.60 -2.80
CA SER A 84 38.76 -0.78 -1.93
C SER A 84 39.63 0.28 -1.25
N ARG A 85 39.24 1.55 -1.37
CA ARG A 85 39.90 2.69 -0.73
C ARG A 85 39.81 2.57 0.78
N ASP A 86 38.63 2.23 1.30
CA ASP A 86 38.39 2.12 2.75
C ASP A 86 39.28 1.02 3.38
N LYS A 87 39.44 -0.13 2.70
CA LYS A 87 40.38 -1.17 3.14
C LYS A 87 41.84 -0.73 3.08
N PHE A 88 42.22 0.08 2.10
CA PHE A 88 43.58 0.61 1.99
C PHE A 88 43.88 1.66 3.08
N GLU A 89 42.96 2.59 3.31
CA GLU A 89 43.12 3.67 4.30
C GLU A 89 43.10 3.14 5.73
N SER A 90 42.31 2.11 6.02
CA SER A 90 42.27 1.47 7.34
C SER A 90 43.56 0.73 7.69
N ASN A 91 44.25 0.13 6.71
CA ASN A 91 45.52 -0.56 6.96
C ASN A 91 46.47 -0.57 5.75
N PRO A 92 47.17 0.54 5.49
CA PRO A 92 48.09 0.63 4.35
C PRO A 92 49.34 -0.23 4.55
N ARG A 93 49.75 -0.50 5.81
CA ARG A 93 50.95 -1.27 6.14
C ARG A 93 50.86 -2.71 5.62
N THR A 94 49.70 -3.35 5.79
CA THR A 94 49.44 -4.70 5.29
C THR A 94 49.54 -4.74 3.77
N TYR A 95 48.94 -3.75 3.08
CA TYR A 95 49.01 -3.66 1.62
C TYR A 95 50.46 -3.62 1.09
N PHE A 96 51.31 -2.76 1.66
CA PHE A 96 52.71 -2.66 1.24
C PHE A 96 53.58 -3.84 1.69
N ARG A 97 53.27 -4.49 2.82
CA ARG A 97 53.92 -5.74 3.22
C ARG A 97 53.64 -6.84 2.21
N ASP A 98 52.39 -6.99 1.80
CA ASP A 98 51.97 -7.98 0.81
C ASP A 98 52.50 -7.65 -0.59
N LEU A 99 52.74 -6.36 -0.87
CA LEU A 99 53.39 -5.92 -2.10
C LEU A 99 54.86 -6.37 -2.14
N ARG A 100 55.62 -6.19 -1.05
CA ARG A 100 57.03 -6.61 -0.95
C ARG A 100 57.23 -8.13 -0.89
N GLY A 101 56.22 -8.87 -0.40
CA GLY A 101 56.25 -10.34 -0.40
C GLY A 101 55.94 -10.96 -1.77
N LYS A 102 55.50 -10.15 -2.75
CA LYS A 102 55.12 -10.57 -4.10
C LYS A 102 56.01 -9.91 -5.15
N ASN A 103 57.33 -10.04 -4.98
CA ASN A 103 58.28 -9.66 -6.02
C ASN A 103 58.08 -10.60 -7.23
N GLU A 104 57.38 -10.12 -8.26
CA GLU A 104 57.48 -10.63 -9.64
C GLU A 104 58.59 -9.88 -10.37
#